data_AF-A0A0D6Z8E2-F1
#
_entry.id   AF-A0A0D6Z8E2-F1
#
_cell.length_a   1.000
_cell.length_b   1.000
_cell.length_c   1.000
_cell.angle_alpha   90.00
_cell.angle_beta   90.00
_cell.angle_gamma   90.00
#
_symmetry.space_group_name_H-M   'P 1'
#
loop_
_entity.id
_entity.type
_entity.pdbx_description
1 polymer ?
#
loop_
_entity_poly.entity_id
_entity_poly.type
_entity_poly.pdbx_seq_one_letter_code
_entity_poly.pdbx_strand_id
1 'polypeptide(L)'
;MIMDREHLTFLERNIWHEEPISCQLVADNLSHDAGITYRGNHTRKFQKKSYKIDFGIYNEEFEAREMHLNAEFCDPSFIRNKLSFDFFKMIGSISPDCNHVLIEMNGEPAGIYLQLESVDDVFLQKRHLPYGPIYYASNRQSNFSLLTTKGEPKESLTSGYVRKLGKEEDDLDLERLIIKINSIPRNDFGEEIGEYLDVKKYLTWLCGAVCTQNYDGFIQNYALYRHGQTGLYENIPWDYDATFGRNWNGKAMKYNQVPIEGFNTLTARILDVKEFRIQYRLLLEEIVEEYFTVKKIEPMITNLYNKLRPHIAFDPYKMTDIELFEREPEFILQFILNRNHYLRDHLDELI
;
A
#
# COMPACT_ATOMS: atom_id res chain seq x y z
N MET A 1 15.97 -12.89 -14.17
CA MET A 1 14.83 -13.80 -14.44
C MET A 1 15.08 -14.50 -15.76
N ILE A 2 14.84 -15.81 -15.82
CA ILE A 2 15.00 -16.65 -17.01
C ILE A 2 13.64 -17.28 -17.30
N MET A 3 13.20 -17.21 -18.56
CA MET A 3 11.91 -17.72 -18.99
C MET A 3 12.01 -18.22 -20.43
N ASP A 4 11.31 -19.32 -20.72
CA ASP A 4 11.17 -19.80 -22.10
C ASP A 4 10.60 -18.69 -23.02
N ARG A 5 11.10 -18.62 -24.26
CA ARG A 5 10.69 -17.56 -25.21
C ARG A 5 9.22 -17.66 -25.60
N GLU A 6 8.67 -18.87 -25.69
CA GLU A 6 7.26 -19.09 -25.98
C GLU A 6 6.39 -18.62 -24.81
N HIS A 7 6.81 -18.92 -23.57
CA HIS A 7 6.15 -18.43 -22.36
C HIS A 7 6.14 -16.91 -22.27
N LEU A 8 7.28 -16.25 -22.54
CA LEU A 8 7.36 -14.79 -22.56
C LEU A 8 6.45 -14.19 -23.63
N THR A 9 6.49 -14.74 -24.85
CA THR A 9 5.63 -14.31 -25.96
C THR A 9 4.15 -14.48 -25.61
N PHE A 10 3.79 -15.58 -24.94
CA PHE A 10 2.44 -15.81 -24.47
C PHE A 10 2.01 -14.76 -23.45
N LEU A 11 2.85 -14.47 -22.45
CA LEU A 11 2.55 -13.48 -21.41
C LEU A 11 2.37 -12.08 -22.04
N GLU A 12 3.24 -11.68 -22.96
CA GLU A 12 3.15 -10.42 -23.71
C GLU A 12 1.87 -10.26 -24.52
N ARG A 13 1.37 -11.35 -25.12
CA ARG A 13 0.11 -11.35 -25.89
C ARG A 13 -1.12 -11.39 -24.98
N ASN A 14 -0.99 -11.94 -23.78
CA ASN A 14 -2.09 -12.18 -22.85
C ASN A 14 -1.87 -11.42 -21.54
N ILE A 15 -1.81 -10.08 -21.62
CA ILE A 15 -1.44 -9.25 -20.45
C ILE A 15 -2.38 -9.40 -19.23
N TRP A 16 -3.59 -9.90 -19.45
CA TRP A 16 -4.61 -10.14 -18.41
C TRP A 16 -4.63 -11.59 -17.90
N HIS A 17 -3.71 -12.43 -18.35
CA HIS A 17 -3.57 -13.78 -17.83
C HIS A 17 -3.17 -13.73 -16.35
N GLU A 18 -3.83 -14.54 -15.52
CA GLU A 18 -3.64 -14.54 -14.06
C GLU A 18 -3.06 -15.83 -13.52
N GLU A 19 -2.96 -16.88 -14.35
CA GLU A 19 -2.30 -18.12 -13.97
C GLU A 19 -0.78 -18.00 -14.10
N PRO A 20 0.01 -18.38 -13.08
CA PRO A 20 1.45 -18.32 -13.15
C PRO A 20 2.05 -19.21 -14.24
N ILE A 21 3.00 -18.65 -14.98
CA ILE A 21 3.75 -19.36 -16.01
C ILE A 21 5.15 -19.64 -15.46
N SER A 22 5.68 -20.84 -15.68
CA SER A 22 6.99 -21.22 -15.15
C SER A 22 8.12 -20.31 -15.65
N CYS A 23 8.97 -19.89 -14.71
CA CYS A 23 10.21 -19.17 -14.91
C CYS A 23 11.25 -19.59 -13.84
N GLN A 24 12.48 -19.12 -13.99
CA GLN A 24 13.50 -19.19 -12.96
C GLN A 24 13.90 -17.78 -12.51
N LEU A 25 13.92 -17.59 -11.20
CA LEU A 25 14.53 -16.42 -10.58
C LEU A 25 15.95 -16.78 -10.16
N VAL A 26 16.92 -16.01 -10.64
CA VAL A 26 18.33 -16.17 -10.25
C VAL A 26 18.75 -14.95 -9.44
N ALA A 27 19.22 -15.17 -8.22
CA ALA A 27 19.77 -14.15 -7.32
C ALA A 27 20.99 -14.75 -6.59
N ASP A 28 22.08 -13.98 -6.47
CA ASP A 28 23.33 -14.43 -5.82
C ASP A 28 23.87 -15.78 -6.33
N ASN A 29 23.72 -16.04 -7.64
CA ASN A 29 24.03 -17.31 -8.33
C ASN A 29 23.22 -18.53 -7.87
N LEU A 30 22.17 -18.32 -7.07
CA LEU A 30 21.19 -19.34 -6.72
C LEU A 30 19.98 -19.21 -7.65
N SER A 31 19.56 -20.34 -8.21
CA SER A 31 18.37 -20.42 -9.06
C SER A 31 17.20 -20.97 -8.26
N HIS A 32 16.05 -20.33 -8.40
CA HIS A 32 14.80 -20.72 -7.78
C HIS A 32 13.74 -20.87 -8.86
N ASP A 33 13.12 -22.05 -8.92
CA ASP A 33 11.94 -22.26 -9.76
C ASP A 33 10.78 -21.44 -9.20
N ALA A 34 10.05 -20.77 -10.10
CA ALA A 34 8.94 -19.91 -9.75
C ALA A 34 7.90 -19.84 -10.87
N GLY A 35 6.71 -19.37 -10.55
CA GLY A 35 5.72 -18.89 -11.49
C GLY A 35 5.78 -17.37 -11.61
N ILE A 36 5.49 -16.83 -12.79
CA ILE A 36 5.41 -15.39 -13.03
C ILE A 36 4.09 -15.01 -13.70
N THR A 37 3.51 -13.91 -13.25
CA THR A 37 2.36 -13.25 -13.88
C THR A 37 2.62 -11.75 -13.95
N TYR A 38 1.90 -11.04 -14.83
CA TYR A 38 1.80 -9.60 -14.70
C TYR A 38 0.86 -9.22 -13.55
N ARG A 39 1.23 -8.19 -12.79
CA ARG A 39 0.41 -7.70 -11.67
C ARG A 39 -0.14 -6.30 -11.90
N GLY A 40 -1.16 -5.97 -11.11
CA GLY A 40 -1.89 -4.70 -11.17
C GLY A 40 -3.02 -4.73 -12.19
N ASN A 41 -3.61 -3.57 -12.46
CA ASN A 41 -4.70 -3.42 -13.42
C ASN A 41 -4.24 -2.55 -14.59
N HIS A 42 -4.36 -1.23 -14.49
CA HIS A 42 -3.97 -0.31 -15.56
C HIS A 42 -2.46 -0.40 -15.89
N THR A 43 -1.62 -0.73 -14.91
CA THR A 43 -0.16 -0.88 -15.04
C THR A 43 0.25 -2.01 -16.00
N ARG A 44 -0.61 -3.02 -16.22
CA ARG A 44 -0.35 -4.10 -17.19
C ARG A 44 -0.26 -3.59 -18.63
N LYS A 45 -0.79 -2.40 -18.91
CA LYS A 45 -0.74 -1.75 -20.23
C LYS A 45 0.57 -0.99 -20.48
N PHE A 46 1.37 -0.72 -19.45
CA PHE A 46 2.62 0.00 -19.58
C PHE A 46 3.69 -0.83 -20.28
N GLN A 47 4.63 -0.17 -20.95
CA GLN A 47 5.73 -0.87 -21.61
C GLN A 47 6.57 -1.65 -20.60
N LYS A 48 6.98 -0.98 -19.51
CA LYS A 48 7.63 -1.61 -18.36
C LYS A 48 6.58 -2.28 -17.47
N LYS A 49 6.53 -3.61 -17.53
CA LYS A 49 5.54 -4.42 -16.82
C LYS A 49 5.93 -4.62 -15.36
N SER A 50 4.94 -4.73 -14.48
CA SER A 50 5.13 -5.19 -13.10
C SER A 50 4.77 -6.67 -13.00
N TYR A 51 5.44 -7.40 -12.12
CA TYR A 51 5.32 -8.85 -12.00
C TYR A 51 4.87 -9.28 -10.60
N LYS A 52 4.10 -10.36 -10.51
CA LYS A 52 4.03 -11.18 -9.29
C LYS A 52 4.88 -12.42 -9.56
N ILE A 53 5.75 -12.75 -8.60
CA ILE A 53 6.53 -13.99 -8.59
C ILE A 53 5.91 -14.90 -7.53
N ASP A 54 5.56 -16.11 -7.94
CA ASP A 54 4.94 -17.13 -7.09
C ASP A 54 5.91 -18.28 -6.90
N PHE A 55 6.37 -18.50 -5.68
CA PHE A 55 7.24 -19.64 -5.37
C PHE A 55 6.44 -20.87 -4.99
N GLY A 56 5.18 -20.73 -4.54
CA GLY A 56 4.35 -21.77 -3.90
C GLY A 56 4.64 -23.21 -4.33
N ILE A 57 3.93 -23.70 -5.34
CA ILE A 57 4.11 -25.08 -5.85
C ILE A 57 5.41 -25.27 -6.67
N TYR A 58 6.10 -24.18 -6.98
CA TYR A 58 7.31 -24.21 -7.79
C TYR A 58 8.57 -24.44 -6.95
N ASN A 59 8.54 -24.06 -5.68
CA ASN A 59 9.63 -24.14 -4.72
C ASN A 59 9.09 -24.04 -3.27
N GLU A 60 8.59 -25.15 -2.76
CA GLU A 60 7.96 -25.21 -1.43
C GLU A 60 8.94 -24.93 -0.27
N GLU A 61 10.25 -25.09 -0.50
CA GLU A 61 11.31 -24.86 0.49
C GLU A 61 11.70 -23.38 0.60
N PHE A 62 11.29 -22.53 -0.35
CA PHE A 62 11.60 -21.11 -0.31
C PHE A 62 10.78 -20.40 0.77
N GLU A 63 11.43 -19.57 1.59
CA GLU A 63 10.82 -18.95 2.77
C GLU A 63 9.62 -18.06 2.40
N ALA A 64 9.68 -17.35 1.28
CA ALA A 64 8.59 -16.53 0.79
C ALA A 64 7.66 -17.34 -0.13
N ARG A 65 6.34 -17.19 0.04
CA ARG A 65 5.35 -17.80 -0.87
C ARG A 65 5.24 -17.06 -2.19
N GLU A 66 5.24 -15.74 -2.12
CA GLU A 66 5.21 -14.87 -3.29
C GLU A 66 5.90 -13.55 -2.99
N MET A 67 6.20 -12.81 -4.05
CA MET A 67 6.61 -11.41 -3.95
C MET A 67 6.12 -10.62 -5.14
N HIS A 68 6.12 -9.29 -5.00
CA HIS A 68 5.73 -8.38 -6.05
C HIS A 68 6.92 -7.58 -6.54
N LEU A 69 7.04 -7.41 -7.85
CA LEU A 69 8.07 -6.61 -8.50
C LEU A 69 7.37 -5.49 -9.25
N ASN A 70 7.29 -4.32 -8.63
CA ASN A 70 6.70 -3.14 -9.23
C ASN A 70 7.70 -2.40 -10.10
N ALA A 71 7.27 -2.05 -11.31
CA ALA A 71 8.03 -1.19 -12.19
C ALA A 71 8.10 0.26 -11.69
N GLU A 72 7.20 0.65 -10.79
CA GLU A 72 7.01 2.02 -10.27
C GLU A 72 6.99 3.06 -11.42
N PHE A 73 6.40 2.68 -12.55
CA PHE A 73 6.60 3.35 -13.84
C PHE A 73 6.03 4.78 -13.88
N CYS A 74 4.90 5.01 -13.22
CA CYS A 74 4.31 6.34 -13.11
C CYS A 74 4.99 7.22 -12.05
N ASP A 75 5.77 6.64 -11.14
CA ASP A 75 6.50 7.41 -10.12
C ASP A 75 7.84 7.87 -10.70
N PRO A 76 8.01 9.17 -11.01
CA PRO A 76 9.27 9.65 -11.55
C PRO A 76 10.44 9.50 -10.57
N SER A 77 10.20 9.26 -9.28
CA SER A 77 11.23 9.11 -8.26
C SER A 77 11.62 7.65 -8.00
N PHE A 78 10.79 6.68 -8.39
CA PHE A 78 10.83 5.27 -7.97
C PHE A 78 10.73 5.01 -6.46
N ILE A 79 10.63 6.03 -5.60
CA ILE A 79 10.76 5.87 -4.15
C ILE A 79 9.47 6.08 -3.37
N ARG A 80 8.39 6.63 -3.96
CA ARG A 80 7.20 7.07 -3.20
C ARG A 80 6.52 5.93 -2.44
N ASN A 81 6.40 4.78 -3.09
CA ASN A 81 5.77 3.61 -2.48
C ASN A 81 6.59 3.11 -1.27
N LYS A 82 7.91 2.95 -1.46
CA LYS A 82 8.84 2.59 -0.38
C LYS A 82 8.87 3.62 0.75
N LEU A 83 8.98 4.90 0.41
CA LEU A 83 9.02 6.00 1.36
C LEU A 83 7.75 6.04 2.20
N SER A 84 6.59 5.78 1.58
CA SER A 84 5.32 5.67 2.29
C SER A 84 5.33 4.52 3.28
N PHE A 85 5.67 3.30 2.85
CA PHE A 85 5.69 2.14 3.76
C PHE A 85 6.69 2.29 4.91
N ASP A 86 7.88 2.82 4.61
CA ASP A 86 8.87 3.12 5.65
C ASP A 86 8.35 4.22 6.61
N PHE A 87 7.58 5.20 6.12
CA PHE A 87 6.89 6.20 6.96
C PHE A 87 5.80 5.57 7.84
N PHE A 88 4.97 4.67 7.32
CA PHE A 88 3.98 3.94 8.12
C PHE A 88 4.63 3.13 9.24
N LYS A 89 5.73 2.41 8.95
CA LYS A 89 6.52 1.72 9.99
C LYS A 89 7.06 2.68 11.03
N MET A 90 7.56 3.83 10.60
CA MET A 90 8.13 4.84 11.49
C MET A 90 7.10 5.39 12.50
N ILE A 91 5.83 5.55 12.10
CA ILE A 91 4.75 6.02 12.99
C ILE A 91 4.08 4.87 13.77
N GLY A 92 4.58 3.63 13.67
CA GLY A 92 4.10 2.48 14.45
C GLY A 92 2.99 1.66 13.79
N SER A 93 2.70 1.85 12.50
CA SER A 93 1.79 0.99 11.74
C SER A 93 2.53 -0.22 11.16
N ILE A 94 1.88 -1.37 11.12
CA ILE A 94 2.40 -2.52 10.37
C ILE A 94 2.32 -2.21 8.86
N SER A 95 3.39 -2.49 8.14
CA SER A 95 3.49 -2.15 6.72
C SER A 95 4.49 -3.07 6.00
N PRO A 96 4.32 -3.33 4.69
CA PRO A 96 5.19 -4.23 3.94
C PRO A 96 6.64 -3.75 3.89
N ASP A 97 7.58 -4.68 3.96
CA ASP A 97 8.96 -4.40 3.60
C ASP A 97 9.12 -4.35 2.08
N CYS A 98 10.05 -3.50 1.64
CA CYS A 98 10.34 -3.35 0.24
C CYS A 98 11.78 -2.90 -0.01
N ASN A 99 12.34 -3.34 -1.14
CA ASN A 99 13.71 -3.06 -1.54
C ASN A 99 13.78 -2.82 -3.04
N HIS A 100 14.59 -1.86 -3.47
CA HIS A 100 14.87 -1.67 -4.88
C HIS A 100 15.79 -2.77 -5.38
N VAL A 101 15.49 -3.31 -6.56
CA VAL A 101 16.27 -4.37 -7.23
C VAL A 101 16.47 -3.99 -8.69
N LEU A 102 17.59 -4.42 -9.28
CA LEU A 102 17.79 -4.37 -10.73
C LEU A 102 17.38 -5.71 -11.32
N ILE A 103 16.57 -5.67 -12.37
CA ILE A 103 16.06 -6.87 -13.01
C ILE A 103 16.62 -6.99 -14.42
N GLU A 104 17.03 -8.20 -14.76
CA GLU A 104 17.23 -8.65 -16.13
C GLU A 104 16.22 -9.75 -16.46
N MET A 105 15.68 -9.74 -17.68
CA MET A 105 14.82 -10.78 -18.23
C MET A 105 15.53 -11.42 -19.41
N ASN A 106 15.87 -12.71 -19.32
CA ASN A 106 16.61 -13.43 -20.36
C ASN A 106 17.92 -12.76 -20.81
N GLY A 107 18.63 -12.11 -19.88
CA GLY A 107 19.87 -11.39 -20.13
C GLY A 107 19.71 -9.95 -20.62
N GLU A 108 18.48 -9.51 -20.89
CA GLU A 108 18.19 -8.12 -21.26
C GLU A 108 17.79 -7.29 -20.03
N PRO A 109 18.33 -6.07 -19.84
CA PRO A 109 17.95 -5.20 -18.74
C PRO A 109 16.46 -4.83 -18.77
N ALA A 110 15.72 -5.19 -17.72
CA ALA A 110 14.35 -4.71 -17.50
C ALA A 110 14.33 -3.41 -16.67
N GLY A 111 15.42 -3.10 -15.96
CA GLY A 111 15.61 -1.86 -15.22
C GLY A 111 15.36 -2.00 -13.71
N ILE A 112 15.11 -0.86 -13.06
CA ILE A 112 14.94 -0.76 -11.60
C ILE A 112 13.50 -1.14 -11.24
N TYR A 113 13.33 -2.01 -10.26
CA TYR A 113 12.04 -2.40 -9.72
C TYR A 113 12.02 -2.18 -8.22
N LEU A 114 10.84 -2.00 -7.66
CA LEU A 114 10.61 -2.17 -6.24
C LEU A 114 10.13 -3.60 -5.99
N GLN A 115 10.91 -4.38 -5.24
CA GLN A 115 10.45 -5.64 -4.67
C GLN A 115 9.65 -5.35 -3.41
N LEU A 116 8.42 -5.85 -3.33
CA LEU A 116 7.52 -5.72 -2.20
C LEU A 116 7.24 -7.09 -1.58
N GLU A 117 7.27 -7.12 -0.26
CA GLU A 117 6.74 -8.20 0.56
C GLU A 117 5.25 -8.38 0.28
N SER A 118 4.80 -9.63 0.17
CA SER A 118 3.39 -9.99 0.14
C SER A 118 2.82 -9.95 1.55
N VAL A 119 1.65 -9.34 1.73
CA VAL A 119 0.94 -9.30 3.02
C VAL A 119 0.11 -10.58 3.17
N ASP A 120 0.79 -11.64 3.57
CA ASP A 120 0.25 -12.99 3.77
C ASP A 120 0.65 -13.58 5.14
N ASP A 121 0.61 -14.90 5.28
CA ASP A 121 0.99 -15.58 6.51
C ASP A 121 2.48 -15.43 6.84
N VAL A 122 3.35 -15.36 5.84
CA VAL A 122 4.79 -15.12 6.04
C VAL A 122 5.03 -13.70 6.57
N PHE A 123 4.28 -12.72 6.07
CA PHE A 123 4.30 -11.34 6.61
C PHE A 123 3.95 -11.30 8.10
N LEU A 124 2.93 -12.07 8.53
CA LEU A 124 2.53 -12.17 9.93
C LEU A 124 3.62 -12.86 10.76
N GLN A 125 4.15 -13.97 10.28
CA GLN A 125 5.19 -14.75 10.96
C GLN A 125 6.46 -13.93 11.23
N LYS A 126 6.94 -13.19 10.22
CA LYS A 126 8.13 -12.31 10.34
C LYS A 126 7.97 -11.23 11.42
N ARG A 127 6.74 -10.84 11.72
CA ARG A 127 6.40 -9.84 12.74
C ARG A 127 5.94 -10.47 14.06
N HIS A 128 6.00 -11.79 14.18
CA HIS A 128 5.50 -12.54 15.33
C HIS A 128 4.02 -12.25 15.65
N LEU A 129 3.23 -11.97 14.60
CA LEU A 129 1.79 -11.76 14.72
C LEU A 129 1.06 -13.11 14.63
N PRO A 130 -0.02 -13.32 15.39
CA PRO A 130 -0.79 -14.54 15.30
C PRO A 130 -1.44 -14.67 13.92
N TYR A 131 -1.58 -15.91 13.45
CA TYR A 131 -2.33 -16.19 12.23
C TYR A 131 -3.74 -15.60 12.32
N GLY A 132 -4.18 -14.92 11.27
CA GLY A 132 -5.56 -14.45 11.15
C GLY A 132 -5.89 -14.04 9.71
N PRO A 133 -7.18 -13.90 9.36
CA PRO A 133 -7.60 -13.55 8.01
C PRO A 133 -7.02 -12.23 7.51
N ILE A 134 -6.70 -12.19 6.21
CA ILE A 134 -6.22 -10.98 5.51
C ILE A 134 -7.06 -10.75 4.26
N TYR A 135 -7.53 -9.52 4.09
CA TYR A 135 -8.38 -9.09 2.98
C TYR A 135 -7.75 -7.89 2.26
N TYR A 136 -7.49 -8.00 0.96
CA TYR A 136 -7.01 -6.88 0.15
C TYR A 136 -8.16 -6.04 -0.38
N ALA A 137 -8.09 -4.72 -0.19
CA ALA A 137 -8.97 -3.73 -0.77
C ALA A 137 -8.65 -3.57 -2.28
N SER A 138 -9.37 -4.32 -3.11
CA SER A 138 -9.08 -4.46 -4.55
C SER A 138 -9.72 -3.38 -5.43
N ASN A 139 -10.81 -2.76 -4.96
CA ASN A 139 -11.49 -1.67 -5.67
C ASN A 139 -12.34 -0.80 -4.73
N ARG A 140 -12.91 0.28 -5.27
CA ARG A 140 -13.69 1.31 -4.55
C ARG A 140 -14.92 0.82 -3.77
N GLN A 141 -15.32 -0.45 -3.90
CA GLN A 141 -16.37 -1.03 -3.06
C GLN A 141 -15.86 -1.42 -1.65
N SER A 142 -14.54 -1.51 -1.46
CA SER A 142 -13.92 -1.61 -0.13
C SER A 142 -13.94 -0.26 0.61
N ASN A 143 -15.15 0.24 0.90
CA ASN A 143 -15.38 1.61 1.39
C ASN A 143 -15.97 1.67 2.81
N PHE A 144 -15.98 0.53 3.53
CA PHE A 144 -16.59 0.38 4.86
C PHE A 144 -18.10 0.73 4.96
N SER A 145 -18.80 0.81 3.83
CA SER A 145 -20.23 1.16 3.75
C SER A 145 -21.10 -0.04 3.36
N LEU A 146 -22.40 0.04 3.65
CA LEU A 146 -23.43 -0.84 3.07
C LEU A 146 -23.72 -0.49 1.59
N LEU A 147 -23.30 0.70 1.15
CA LEU A 147 -23.58 1.24 -0.17
C LEU A 147 -22.33 1.29 -1.06
N THR A 148 -22.53 1.20 -2.36
CA THR A 148 -21.52 1.53 -3.37
C THR A 148 -21.19 3.03 -3.34
N THR A 149 -20.12 3.44 -4.03
CA THR A 149 -19.77 4.86 -4.18
C THR A 149 -20.80 5.68 -4.95
N LYS A 150 -21.78 5.03 -5.58
CA LYS A 150 -22.93 5.67 -6.24
C LYS A 150 -24.18 5.76 -5.35
N GLY A 151 -24.11 5.25 -4.11
CA GLY A 151 -25.22 5.26 -3.16
C GLY A 151 -26.21 4.09 -3.31
N GLU A 152 -25.89 3.09 -4.13
CA GLU A 152 -26.72 1.89 -4.31
C GLU A 152 -26.35 0.83 -3.26
N PRO A 153 -27.25 -0.03 -2.79
CA PRO A 153 -26.88 -1.18 -1.96
C PRO A 153 -25.84 -2.06 -2.66
N LYS A 154 -24.85 -2.56 -1.92
CA LYS A 154 -23.90 -3.53 -2.47
C LYS A 154 -24.56 -4.88 -2.71
N GLU A 155 -24.08 -5.59 -3.72
CA GLU A 155 -24.46 -6.99 -3.99
C GLU A 155 -24.04 -7.91 -2.84
N SER A 156 -22.80 -7.74 -2.36
CA SER A 156 -22.29 -8.36 -1.14
C SER A 156 -21.58 -7.32 -0.28
N LEU A 157 -21.61 -7.48 1.05
CA LEU A 157 -20.90 -6.58 1.95
C LEU A 157 -19.37 -6.73 1.80
N THR A 158 -18.89 -7.91 1.41
CA THR A 158 -17.48 -8.17 1.11
C THR A 158 -17.06 -7.72 -0.30
N SER A 159 -17.98 -7.18 -1.12
CA SER A 159 -17.63 -6.66 -2.44
C SER A 159 -16.51 -5.62 -2.37
N GLY A 160 -15.48 -5.83 -3.18
CA GLY A 160 -14.27 -5.01 -3.19
C GLY A 160 -13.11 -5.58 -2.37
N TYR A 161 -13.36 -6.59 -1.54
CA TYR A 161 -12.31 -7.30 -0.81
C TYR A 161 -11.93 -8.61 -1.52
N VAL A 162 -10.63 -8.90 -1.56
CA VAL A 162 -10.10 -10.20 -1.99
C VAL A 162 -9.50 -10.87 -0.76
N ARG A 163 -10.02 -12.03 -0.38
CA ARG A 163 -9.46 -12.83 0.71
C ARG A 163 -8.09 -13.35 0.29
N LYS A 164 -7.03 -12.80 0.88
CA LYS A 164 -5.64 -13.21 0.66
C LYS A 164 -5.24 -14.35 1.60
N LEU A 165 -5.73 -14.32 2.83
CA LEU A 165 -5.52 -15.34 3.85
C LEU A 165 -6.81 -15.56 4.63
N GLY A 166 -7.06 -16.80 5.07
CA GLY A 166 -8.29 -17.19 5.78
C GLY A 166 -9.16 -18.14 4.97
N LYS A 167 -10.33 -18.44 5.49
CA LYS A 167 -11.34 -19.35 4.93
C LYS A 167 -12.61 -18.60 4.54
N GLU A 168 -13.54 -19.30 3.90
CA GLU A 168 -14.84 -18.73 3.53
C GLU A 168 -15.67 -18.29 4.73
N GLU A 169 -15.59 -19.01 5.83
CA GLU A 169 -16.34 -18.69 7.04
C GLU A 169 -15.87 -17.39 7.70
N ASP A 170 -14.60 -16.99 7.48
CA ASP A 170 -14.05 -15.75 8.01
C ASP A 170 -14.70 -14.51 7.38
N ASP A 171 -15.29 -14.64 6.18
CA ASP A 171 -15.97 -13.53 5.50
C ASP A 171 -17.15 -13.02 6.32
N LEU A 172 -17.81 -13.89 7.09
CA LEU A 172 -18.92 -13.51 7.97
C LEU A 172 -18.48 -12.53 9.06
N ASP A 173 -17.22 -12.60 9.53
CA ASP A 173 -16.69 -11.65 10.50
C ASP A 173 -16.38 -10.28 9.84
N LEU A 174 -15.95 -10.28 8.58
CA LEU A 174 -15.78 -9.04 7.81
C LEU A 174 -17.13 -8.37 7.52
N GLU A 175 -18.14 -9.15 7.13
CA GLU A 175 -19.51 -8.65 6.97
C GLU A 175 -20.03 -8.06 8.28
N ARG A 176 -19.78 -8.74 9.41
CA ARG A 176 -20.17 -8.27 10.74
C ARG A 176 -19.52 -6.94 11.09
N LEU A 177 -18.21 -6.78 10.84
CA LEU A 177 -17.52 -5.49 10.99
C LEU A 177 -18.24 -4.40 10.18
N ILE A 178 -18.49 -4.64 8.89
CA ILE A 178 -19.13 -3.67 8.00
C ILE A 178 -20.54 -3.32 8.50
N ILE A 179 -21.34 -4.30 8.89
CA ILE A 179 -22.67 -4.07 9.48
C ILE A 179 -22.55 -3.21 10.73
N LYS A 180 -21.64 -3.54 11.65
CA LYS A 180 -21.48 -2.83 12.92
C LYS A 180 -21.02 -1.39 12.73
N ILE A 181 -20.10 -1.13 11.81
CA ILE A 181 -19.69 0.23 11.41
C ILE A 181 -20.90 1.06 10.99
N ASN A 182 -21.88 0.46 10.32
CA ASN A 182 -23.02 1.17 9.74
C ASN A 182 -24.28 1.16 10.61
N SER A 183 -24.37 0.29 11.63
CA SER A 183 -25.62 0.05 12.38
C SER A 183 -25.52 0.32 13.89
N ILE A 184 -24.33 0.29 14.50
CA ILE A 184 -24.19 0.69 15.92
C ILE A 184 -24.71 2.13 16.04
N PRO A 185 -25.60 2.45 17.01
CA PRO A 185 -26.09 3.81 17.20
C PRO A 185 -24.97 4.80 17.52
N ARG A 186 -25.18 6.08 17.21
CA ARG A 186 -24.17 7.14 17.41
C ARG A 186 -23.63 7.18 18.84
N ASN A 187 -24.52 7.10 19.83
CA ASN A 187 -24.16 7.21 21.24
C ASN A 187 -23.40 5.99 21.77
N ASP A 188 -23.59 4.82 21.16
CA ASP A 188 -22.99 3.56 21.61
C ASP A 188 -21.71 3.22 20.83
N PHE A 189 -21.45 3.94 19.73
CA PHE A 189 -20.34 3.65 18.81
C PHE A 189 -18.97 3.65 19.49
N GLY A 190 -18.73 4.63 20.38
CA GLY A 190 -17.45 4.75 21.09
C GLY A 190 -17.15 3.55 22.00
N GLU A 191 -18.18 2.92 22.54
CA GLU A 191 -18.04 1.78 23.46
C GLU A 191 -18.01 0.44 22.70
N GLU A 192 -18.81 0.28 21.64
CA GLU A 192 -18.96 -1.01 20.94
C GLU A 192 -17.95 -1.24 19.80
N ILE A 193 -17.47 -0.21 19.10
CA ILE A 193 -16.63 -0.44 17.91
C ILE A 193 -15.29 -1.13 18.25
N GLY A 194 -14.81 -0.95 19.48
CA GLY A 194 -13.60 -1.57 20.01
C GLY A 194 -13.66 -3.09 20.11
N GLU A 195 -14.84 -3.70 19.98
CA GLU A 195 -15.00 -5.16 19.88
C GLU A 195 -14.59 -5.72 18.50
N TYR A 196 -14.53 -4.85 17.49
CA TYR A 196 -14.30 -5.24 16.09
C TYR A 196 -13.04 -4.61 15.51
N LEU A 197 -12.63 -3.44 15.99
CA LEU A 197 -11.54 -2.66 15.40
C LEU A 197 -10.53 -2.24 16.48
N ASP A 198 -9.24 -2.39 16.19
CA ASP A 198 -8.21 -1.72 16.98
C ASP A 198 -8.17 -0.22 16.57
N VAL A 199 -8.92 0.59 17.31
CA VAL A 199 -9.10 2.02 17.01
C VAL A 199 -7.77 2.76 16.99
N LYS A 200 -6.83 2.44 17.90
CA LYS A 200 -5.52 3.10 17.94
C LYS A 200 -4.73 2.82 16.66
N LYS A 201 -4.68 1.57 16.21
CA LYS A 201 -4.00 1.20 14.97
C LYS A 201 -4.67 1.81 13.74
N TYR A 202 -6.01 1.87 13.74
CA TYR A 202 -6.76 2.56 12.68
C TYR A 202 -6.41 4.05 12.60
N LEU A 203 -6.41 4.76 13.73
CA LEU A 203 -6.03 6.18 13.78
C LEU A 203 -4.58 6.42 13.37
N THR A 204 -3.67 5.48 13.70
CA THR A 204 -2.26 5.53 13.26
C THR A 204 -2.16 5.39 11.74
N TRP A 205 -2.88 4.43 11.16
CA TRP A 205 -2.97 4.29 9.71
C TRP A 205 -3.59 5.53 9.06
N LEU A 206 -4.65 6.10 9.66
CA LEU A 206 -5.31 7.30 9.16
C LEU A 206 -4.33 8.47 9.09
N CYS A 207 -3.53 8.69 10.15
CA CYS A 207 -2.46 9.70 10.16
C CYS A 207 -1.47 9.50 9.00
N GLY A 208 -1.06 8.25 8.76
CA GLY A 208 -0.19 7.90 7.63
C GLY A 208 -0.81 8.24 6.28
N ALA A 209 -2.09 7.89 6.09
CA ALA A 209 -2.83 8.16 4.86
C ALA A 209 -2.98 9.68 4.59
N VAL A 210 -3.33 10.48 5.62
CA VAL A 210 -3.47 11.93 5.46
C VAL A 210 -2.12 12.65 5.28
N CYS A 211 -1.03 12.16 5.89
CA CYS A 211 0.30 12.75 5.72
C CYS A 211 0.84 12.49 4.30
N THR A 212 0.78 11.25 3.84
CA THR A 212 1.29 10.85 2.52
C THR A 212 0.38 11.30 1.36
N GLN A 213 -0.89 11.59 1.65
CA GLN A 213 -1.92 12.02 0.71
C GLN A 213 -2.17 10.99 -0.41
N ASN A 214 -2.28 9.71 -0.06
CA ASN A 214 -2.84 8.72 -0.98
C ASN A 214 -4.35 8.95 -1.10
N TYR A 215 -4.76 9.62 -2.18
CA TYR A 215 -6.16 10.00 -2.36
C TYR A 215 -7.08 8.77 -2.42
N ASP A 216 -6.75 7.73 -3.18
CA ASP A 216 -7.60 6.52 -3.25
C ASP A 216 -7.45 5.62 -2.00
N GLY A 217 -6.50 5.92 -1.10
CA GLY A 217 -6.11 5.13 0.08
C GLY A 217 -7.20 4.84 1.10
N PHE A 218 -8.30 5.59 1.09
CA PHE A 218 -9.37 5.46 2.09
C PHE A 218 -10.44 4.43 1.72
N ILE A 219 -10.53 4.06 0.44
CA ILE A 219 -11.54 3.12 -0.10
C ILE A 219 -10.92 2.11 -1.08
N GLN A 220 -9.59 2.04 -1.11
CA GLN A 220 -8.74 1.13 -1.87
C GLN A 220 -7.32 1.22 -1.27
N ASN A 221 -6.34 0.45 -1.76
CA ASN A 221 -4.93 0.63 -1.40
C ASN A 221 -4.64 0.35 0.08
N TYR A 222 -5.32 -0.66 0.65
CA TYR A 222 -5.02 -1.21 1.96
C TYR A 222 -5.33 -2.71 2.01
N ALA A 223 -4.80 -3.39 3.02
CA ALA A 223 -5.28 -4.68 3.46
C ALA A 223 -5.91 -4.54 4.85
N LEU A 224 -6.89 -5.39 5.15
CA LEU A 224 -7.40 -5.60 6.50
C LEU A 224 -6.82 -6.89 7.02
N TYR A 225 -6.16 -6.82 8.17
CA TYR A 225 -5.77 -7.98 8.94
C TYR A 225 -6.66 -8.08 10.17
N ARG A 226 -7.24 -9.27 10.40
CA ARG A 226 -7.96 -9.58 11.63
C ARG A 226 -7.06 -10.36 12.56
N HIS A 227 -6.68 -9.78 13.68
CA HIS A 227 -5.73 -10.35 14.61
C HIS A 227 -6.26 -11.64 15.25
N GLY A 228 -5.55 -12.76 15.06
CA GLY A 228 -6.03 -14.10 15.41
C GLY A 228 -6.32 -14.37 16.88
N GLN A 229 -5.79 -13.55 17.79
CA GLN A 229 -6.01 -13.71 19.23
C GLN A 229 -7.05 -12.73 19.79
N THR A 230 -7.12 -11.52 19.26
CA THR A 230 -8.00 -10.46 19.78
C THR A 230 -9.29 -10.34 18.97
N GLY A 231 -9.30 -10.86 17.73
CA GLY A 231 -10.42 -10.74 16.80
C GLY A 231 -10.58 -9.35 16.20
N LEU A 232 -9.68 -8.41 16.51
CA LEU A 232 -9.75 -7.02 16.07
C LEU A 232 -9.13 -6.82 14.70
N TYR A 233 -9.75 -5.96 13.90
CA TYR A 233 -9.22 -5.53 12.61
C TYR A 233 -8.23 -4.37 12.74
N GLU A 234 -7.22 -4.37 11.87
CA GLU A 234 -6.30 -3.26 11.65
C GLU A 234 -5.99 -3.09 10.15
N ASN A 235 -5.71 -1.85 9.73
CA ASN A 235 -5.37 -1.52 8.34
C ASN A 235 -3.86 -1.65 8.10
N ILE A 236 -3.50 -2.17 6.93
CA ILE A 236 -2.13 -2.26 6.41
C ILE A 236 -2.08 -1.48 5.09
N PRO A 237 -1.17 -0.51 4.90
CA PRO A 237 -1.08 0.25 3.65
C PRO A 237 -0.61 -0.63 2.48
N TRP A 238 -1.14 -0.39 1.28
CA TRP A 238 -0.75 -1.07 0.04
C TRP A 238 -0.83 -0.13 -1.17
N ASP A 239 0.06 -0.22 -2.15
CA ASP A 239 0.01 0.61 -3.39
C ASP A 239 0.03 2.14 -3.11
N TYR A 240 1.14 2.62 -2.54
CA TYR A 240 1.33 4.02 -2.09
C TYR A 240 2.29 4.83 -2.99
N ASP A 241 2.37 4.52 -4.27
CA ASP A 241 3.15 5.28 -5.27
C ASP A 241 2.53 6.65 -5.61
N ALA A 242 1.19 6.74 -5.60
CA ALA A 242 0.41 7.95 -5.82
C ALA A 242 0.35 8.87 -4.57
N THR A 243 1.50 9.28 -4.08
CA THR A 243 1.68 10.02 -2.83
C THR A 243 2.66 11.19 -2.99
N PHE A 244 2.91 11.93 -1.91
CA PHE A 244 3.93 12.97 -1.86
C PHE A 244 3.86 13.96 -3.04
N GLY A 245 2.64 14.45 -3.30
CA GLY A 245 2.35 15.48 -4.28
C GLY A 245 2.21 14.98 -5.73
N ARG A 246 2.08 13.68 -5.99
CA ARG A 246 1.74 13.17 -7.32
C ARG A 246 0.54 12.21 -7.29
N ASN A 247 -0.25 12.20 -8.36
CA ASN A 247 -1.32 11.21 -8.56
C ASN A 247 -0.80 9.93 -9.23
N TRP A 248 -1.69 8.96 -9.41
CA TRP A 248 -1.43 7.67 -10.07
C TRP A 248 -0.94 7.75 -11.53
N ASN A 249 -1.04 8.92 -12.18
CA ASN A 249 -0.44 9.18 -13.50
C ASN A 249 0.92 9.88 -13.41
N GLY A 250 1.50 10.01 -12.22
CA GLY A 250 2.74 10.76 -12.01
C GLY A 250 2.58 12.27 -12.15
N LYS A 251 1.35 12.82 -12.24
CA LYS A 251 1.13 14.27 -12.38
C LYS A 251 1.12 14.94 -11.01
N ALA A 252 1.62 16.17 -10.95
CA ALA A 252 1.62 16.97 -9.73
C ALA A 252 0.19 17.16 -9.17
N MET A 253 0.07 17.00 -7.86
CA MET A 253 -1.12 17.24 -7.05
C MET A 253 -0.80 18.29 -6.01
N LYS A 254 -1.79 19.12 -5.67
CA LYS A 254 -1.68 20.04 -4.55
C LYS A 254 -1.59 19.27 -3.23
N TYR A 255 -1.03 19.89 -2.19
CA TYR A 255 -0.85 19.32 -0.86
C TYR A 255 -2.12 19.32 0.00
N ASN A 256 -3.24 19.81 -0.51
CA ASN A 256 -4.51 19.96 0.22
C ASN A 256 -5.67 19.21 -0.46
N GLN A 257 -5.37 18.13 -1.18
CA GLN A 257 -6.37 17.32 -1.88
C GLN A 257 -7.04 16.28 -0.98
N VAL A 258 -6.42 15.92 0.14
CA VAL A 258 -7.03 15.10 1.19
C VAL A 258 -7.25 15.99 2.42
N PRO A 259 -8.48 16.06 2.97
CA PRO A 259 -8.76 16.84 4.17
C PRO A 259 -8.07 16.24 5.40
N ILE A 260 -7.98 16.98 6.50
CA ILE A 260 -7.29 16.50 7.72
C ILE A 260 -8.00 15.29 8.33
N GLU A 261 -9.32 15.17 8.18
CA GLU A 261 -10.11 14.05 8.65
C GLU A 261 -9.87 12.78 7.84
N GLY A 262 -9.40 12.90 6.59
CA GLY A 262 -9.51 11.82 5.62
C GLY A 262 -10.96 11.57 5.20
N PHE A 263 -11.28 10.37 4.73
CA PHE A 263 -12.65 10.02 4.35
C PHE A 263 -12.93 8.52 4.43
N ASN A 264 -14.12 8.10 3.98
CA ASN A 264 -14.82 6.81 4.16
C ASN A 264 -15.79 6.79 5.35
N THR A 265 -16.69 5.80 5.37
CA THR A 265 -17.73 5.70 6.39
C THR A 265 -17.16 5.43 7.78
N LEU A 266 -16.16 4.55 7.90
CA LEU A 266 -15.55 4.23 9.19
C LEU A 266 -14.88 5.47 9.81
N THR A 267 -14.10 6.21 9.03
CA THR A 267 -13.46 7.47 9.42
C THR A 267 -14.49 8.45 9.97
N ALA A 268 -15.59 8.67 9.23
CA ALA A 268 -16.65 9.58 9.66
C ALA A 268 -17.29 9.15 10.98
N ARG A 269 -17.54 7.84 11.17
CA ARG A 269 -18.11 7.30 12.41
C ARG A 269 -17.15 7.38 13.59
N ILE A 270 -15.86 7.13 13.37
CA ILE A 270 -14.80 7.21 14.40
C ILE A 270 -14.62 8.66 14.86
N LEU A 271 -14.51 9.61 13.93
CA LEU A 271 -14.27 11.03 14.25
C LEU A 271 -15.51 11.76 14.80
N ASP A 272 -16.70 11.15 14.69
CA ASP A 272 -17.90 11.63 15.37
C ASP A 272 -17.89 11.33 16.89
N VAL A 273 -17.05 10.38 17.33
CA VAL A 273 -16.81 10.12 18.75
C VAL A 273 -15.74 11.08 19.26
N LYS A 274 -16.10 11.92 20.24
CA LYS A 274 -15.24 12.99 20.77
C LYS A 274 -13.89 12.45 21.26
N GLU A 275 -13.90 11.35 22.00
CA GLU A 275 -12.70 10.74 22.58
C GLU A 275 -11.74 10.26 21.49
N PHE A 276 -12.25 9.61 20.43
CA PHE A 276 -11.43 9.16 19.30
C PHE A 276 -10.92 10.32 18.47
N ARG A 277 -11.74 11.36 18.28
CA ARG A 277 -11.32 12.59 17.57
C ARG A 277 -10.18 13.30 18.31
N ILE A 278 -10.23 13.38 19.64
CA ILE A 278 -9.13 13.91 20.46
C ILE A 278 -7.87 13.02 20.33
N GLN A 279 -8.02 11.69 20.40
CA GLN A 279 -6.90 10.77 20.19
C GLN A 279 -6.26 10.96 18.81
N TYR A 280 -7.07 11.10 17.77
CA TYR A 280 -6.61 11.34 16.41
C TYR A 280 -5.84 12.65 16.31
N ARG A 281 -6.39 13.74 16.84
CA ARG A 281 -5.74 15.06 16.86
C ARG A 281 -4.37 14.99 17.53
N LEU A 282 -4.29 14.42 18.73
CA LEU A 282 -3.03 14.33 19.50
C LEU A 282 -1.99 13.48 18.78
N LEU A 283 -2.41 12.36 18.20
CA LEU A 283 -1.53 11.48 17.42
C LEU A 283 -1.02 12.18 16.16
N LEU A 284 -1.91 12.88 15.44
CA LEU A 284 -1.54 13.61 14.23
C LEU A 284 -0.59 14.78 14.56
N GLU A 285 -0.86 15.51 15.65
CA GLU A 285 0.01 16.58 16.16
C GLU A 285 1.43 16.05 16.43
N GLU A 286 1.57 14.97 17.21
CA GLU A 286 2.87 14.32 17.43
C GLU A 286 3.54 13.93 16.10
N ILE A 287 2.78 13.32 15.18
CA ILE A 287 3.30 12.88 13.88
C ILE A 287 3.81 14.06 13.04
N VAL A 288 3.07 15.16 12.95
CA VAL A 288 3.50 16.32 12.16
C VAL A 288 4.62 17.11 12.83
N GLU A 289 4.79 17.02 14.15
CA GLU A 289 5.90 17.67 14.84
C GLU A 289 7.21 16.88 14.77
N GLU A 290 7.14 15.56 14.93
CA GLU A 290 8.33 14.72 15.13
C GLU A 290 8.71 13.86 13.92
N TYR A 291 7.72 13.39 13.15
CA TYR A 291 7.92 12.32 12.16
C TYR A 291 7.74 12.79 10.71
N PHE A 292 6.70 13.58 10.43
CA PHE A 292 6.37 14.08 9.10
C PHE A 292 7.02 15.44 8.82
N THR A 293 8.32 15.54 9.05
CA THR A 293 9.10 16.78 8.87
C THR A 293 10.17 16.59 7.81
N VAL A 294 10.57 17.70 7.15
CA VAL A 294 11.72 17.71 6.22
C VAL A 294 12.95 17.11 6.89
N LYS A 295 13.26 17.55 8.12
CA LYS A 295 14.40 17.06 8.91
C LYS A 295 14.41 15.54 9.10
N LYS A 296 13.24 14.93 9.28
CA LYS A 296 13.13 13.48 9.52
C LYS A 296 13.17 12.68 8.21
N ILE A 297 12.51 13.18 7.16
CA ILE A 297 12.29 12.44 5.91
C ILE A 297 13.41 12.65 4.88
N GLU A 298 14.04 13.82 4.85
CA GLU A 298 15.14 14.12 3.90
C GLU A 298 16.26 13.07 3.93
N PRO A 299 16.79 12.63 5.09
CA PRO A 299 17.82 11.59 5.12
C PRO A 299 17.37 10.26 4.49
N MET A 300 16.08 9.92 4.60
CA MET A 300 15.52 8.71 3.97
C MET A 300 15.55 8.84 2.44
N ILE A 301 15.08 9.98 1.91
CA ILE A 301 15.10 10.29 0.47
C ILE A 301 16.53 10.29 -0.06
N THR A 302 17.45 10.99 0.61
CA THR A 302 18.87 11.04 0.22
C THR A 302 19.49 9.66 0.17
N ASN A 303 19.24 8.81 1.17
CA ASN A 303 19.75 7.44 1.19
C ASN A 303 19.21 6.60 0.02
N LEU A 304 17.91 6.71 -0.29
CA LEU A 304 17.31 6.01 -1.42
C LEU A 304 17.91 6.48 -2.75
N TYR A 305 18.07 7.79 -2.93
CA TYR A 305 18.66 8.37 -4.14
C TYR A 305 20.13 8.00 -4.31
N ASN A 306 20.91 7.99 -3.23
CA ASN A 306 22.31 7.55 -3.27
C ASN A 306 22.45 6.09 -3.71
N LYS A 307 21.50 5.23 -3.33
CA LYS A 307 21.45 3.83 -3.78
C LYS A 307 20.98 3.71 -5.23
N LEU A 308 20.00 4.49 -5.65
CA LEU A 308 19.37 4.36 -6.97
C LEU A 308 20.17 5.01 -8.10
N ARG A 309 20.74 6.21 -7.88
CA ARG A 309 21.43 6.99 -8.91
C ARG A 309 22.47 6.20 -9.72
N PRO A 310 23.36 5.40 -9.12
CA PRO A 310 24.33 4.59 -9.88
C PRO A 310 23.69 3.58 -10.83
N HIS A 311 22.42 3.19 -10.57
CA HIS A 311 21.72 2.16 -11.33
C HIS A 311 20.77 2.70 -12.40
N ILE A 312 20.49 4.01 -12.42
CA ILE A 312 19.54 4.63 -13.37
C ILE A 312 19.94 4.37 -14.83
N ALA A 313 21.24 4.35 -15.13
CA ALA A 313 21.73 4.09 -16.48
C ALA A 313 21.43 2.66 -16.99
N PHE A 314 21.10 1.72 -16.10
CA PHE A 314 20.70 0.37 -16.45
C PHE A 314 19.18 0.22 -16.61
N ASP A 315 18.42 1.30 -16.45
CA ASP A 315 16.98 1.31 -16.69
C ASP A 315 16.67 1.90 -18.08
N PRO A 316 16.33 1.05 -19.08
CA PRO A 316 16.11 1.52 -20.45
C PRO A 316 14.89 2.44 -20.58
N TYR A 317 14.00 2.46 -19.57
CA TYR A 317 12.79 3.26 -19.57
C TYR A 317 12.96 4.61 -18.87
N LYS A 318 14.11 4.86 -18.22
CA LYS A 318 14.34 6.08 -17.44
C LYS A 318 15.26 7.10 -18.09
N MET A 319 16.05 6.67 -19.08
CA MET A 319 17.10 7.51 -19.67
C MET A 319 16.59 8.84 -20.28
N THR A 320 15.32 8.92 -20.69
CA THR A 320 14.74 10.14 -21.27
C THR A 320 14.27 11.17 -20.25
N ASP A 321 14.12 10.79 -18.97
CA ASP A 321 13.50 11.62 -17.92
C ASP A 321 14.39 11.75 -16.67
N ILE A 322 15.71 11.65 -16.82
CA ILE A 322 16.66 11.74 -15.70
C ILE A 322 16.57 13.08 -14.97
N GLU A 323 16.35 14.19 -15.69
CA GLU A 323 16.17 15.51 -15.08
C GLU A 323 14.95 15.56 -14.15
N LEU A 324 13.86 14.88 -14.52
CA LEU A 324 12.68 14.80 -13.67
C LEU A 324 12.99 13.99 -12.42
N PHE A 325 13.63 12.82 -12.56
CA PHE A 325 14.08 11.99 -11.43
C PHE A 325 14.94 12.78 -10.45
N GLU A 326 15.92 13.55 -10.92
CA GLU A 326 16.83 14.34 -10.08
C GLU A 326 16.13 15.49 -9.34
N ARG A 327 14.99 15.97 -9.84
CA ARG A 327 14.19 17.03 -9.20
C ARG A 327 13.18 16.53 -8.18
N GLU A 328 12.87 15.24 -8.19
CA GLU A 328 11.86 14.66 -7.30
C GLU A 328 12.18 14.75 -5.80
N PRO A 329 13.45 14.66 -5.32
CA PRO A 329 13.75 14.86 -3.91
C PRO A 329 13.25 16.22 -3.40
N GLU A 330 13.61 17.30 -4.10
CA GLU A 330 13.18 18.66 -3.76
C GLU A 330 11.66 18.80 -3.83
N PHE A 331 11.03 18.21 -4.85
CA PHE A 331 9.57 18.21 -5.00
C PHE A 331 8.86 17.54 -3.81
N ILE A 332 9.35 16.38 -3.38
CA ILE A 332 8.80 15.65 -2.23
C ILE A 332 8.99 16.43 -0.94
N LEU A 333 10.18 17.01 -0.71
CA LEU A 333 10.45 17.83 0.48
C LEU A 333 9.57 19.08 0.55
N GLN A 334 9.39 19.76 -0.58
CA GLN A 334 8.49 20.91 -0.67
C GLN A 334 7.02 20.51 -0.42
N PHE A 335 6.61 19.34 -0.91
CA PHE A 335 5.30 18.77 -0.59
C PHE A 335 5.16 18.53 0.91
N ILE A 336 6.14 17.88 1.55
CA ILE A 336 6.11 17.58 2.99
C ILE A 336 5.99 18.87 3.80
N LEU A 337 6.79 19.89 3.49
CA LEU A 337 6.72 21.19 4.15
C LEU A 337 5.31 21.81 4.06
N ASN A 338 4.75 21.87 2.86
CA ASN A 338 3.44 22.48 2.64
C ASN A 338 2.29 21.65 3.26
N ARG A 339 2.37 20.32 3.14
CA ARG A 339 1.38 19.41 3.72
C ARG A 339 1.41 19.44 5.24
N ASN A 340 2.61 19.47 5.83
CA ASN A 340 2.79 19.61 7.26
C ASN A 340 2.16 20.90 7.78
N HIS A 341 2.46 22.05 7.16
CA HIS A 341 1.86 23.33 7.53
C HIS A 341 0.34 23.31 7.41
N TYR A 342 -0.18 22.78 6.29
CA TYR A 342 -1.62 22.60 6.10
C TYR A 342 -2.25 21.77 7.24
N LEU A 343 -1.67 20.62 7.58
CA LEU A 343 -2.21 19.76 8.64
C LEU A 343 -2.18 20.45 10.01
N ARG A 344 -1.09 21.16 10.34
CA ARG A 344 -0.97 21.92 11.59
C ARG A 344 -2.03 23.03 11.70
N ASP A 345 -2.27 23.76 10.62
CA ASP A 345 -3.24 24.86 10.58
C ASP A 345 -4.69 24.37 10.73
N HIS A 346 -4.96 23.08 10.46
CA HIS A 346 -6.29 22.49 10.51
C HIS A 346 -6.50 21.58 11.74
N LEU A 347 -5.51 21.45 12.65
CA LEU A 347 -5.65 20.65 13.88
C LEU A 347 -6.82 21.11 14.76
N ASP A 348 -7.15 22.40 14.73
CA ASP A 348 -8.26 22.98 15.50
C ASP A 348 -9.65 22.57 14.96
N GLU A 349 -9.73 22.07 13.72
CA GLU A 349 -10.96 21.50 13.15
C GLU A 349 -11.34 20.17 13.82
N LEU A 350 -10.38 19.53 14.50
CA LEU A 350 -10.55 18.26 15.22
C LEU A 350 -10.91 18.46 16.71
N ILE A 351 -11.42 19.62 17.13
CA ILE A 351 -11.75 19.95 18.55
C ILE A 351 -13.23 19.79 18.88
#